data_AF-A0A497NY40-F1
#
_entry.id   AF-A0A497NY40-F1
#
_cell.length_a   1.000
_cell.length_b   1.000
_cell.length_c   1.000
_cell.angle_alpha   90.00
_cell.angle_beta   90.00
_cell.angle_gamma   90.00
#
_symmetry.space_group_name_H-M   'P 1'
#
loop_
_entity.id
_entity.type
_entity.pdbx_description
1 polymer ?
#
loop_
_entity_poly.entity_id
_entity_poly.type
_entity_poly.pdbx_seq_one_letter_code
_entity_poly.pdbx_strand_id
1 'polypeptide(L)'
;MFKKHGKKTLILALALMSCVGIASAALLEYYGKIITTVNVKPSILLDGEDYKTPITEELTDVCGIVFSQPHYLENLANIPAKMEFTYEVINETGQPDDRGITVTYWKLDEPEEPVPSETNEVTPSTNEQNIANNWAHVIVSYDGVNAGEVKLTFVQPRDFYACFEYRTDGDTSQMISPDNYNTEITDGLYPYVCLYPPETGHNVTMILSADEYVEVRMVFGGETDERFNWTRIDVLGTKIPEATPFTLEPGERLDFCICYRFETRVVGNYTITTEVVPA
;
A
#
# COMPACT_ATOMS: atom_id res chain seq x y z
N MET A 1 10.07 107.60 23.28
CA MET A 1 10.38 106.86 22.04
C MET A 1 10.91 105.48 22.43
N PHE A 2 10.02 104.52 22.71
CA PHE A 2 10.39 103.14 23.11
C PHE A 2 10.11 102.18 21.95
N LYS A 3 11.16 101.43 21.57
CA LYS A 3 11.26 100.63 20.35
C LYS A 3 10.57 99.27 20.56
N LYS A 4 9.57 98.97 19.71
CA LYS A 4 8.92 97.65 19.50
C LYS A 4 9.96 96.54 19.27
N HIS A 5 10.13 95.59 20.20
CA HIS A 5 10.91 94.34 20.01
C HIS A 5 10.22 93.11 20.66
N GLY A 6 8.89 92.99 20.56
CA GLY A 6 8.13 92.00 21.35
C GLY A 6 7.20 91.04 20.58
N LYS A 7 7.30 90.90 19.25
CA LYS A 7 6.35 90.05 18.48
C LYS A 7 6.97 88.97 17.60
N LYS A 8 8.27 89.00 17.31
CA LYS A 8 8.91 87.99 16.43
C LYS A 8 9.52 86.80 17.19
N THR A 9 9.81 86.95 18.47
CA THR A 9 10.37 85.89 19.33
C THR A 9 9.31 84.92 19.88
N LEU A 10 8.07 85.37 20.08
CA LEU A 10 6.98 84.53 20.60
C LEU A 10 6.47 83.51 19.57
N ILE A 11 6.46 83.88 18.27
CA ILE A 11 5.97 83.01 17.19
C ILE A 11 6.99 81.90 16.87
N LEU A 12 8.29 82.18 17.01
CA LEU A 12 9.35 81.17 16.81
C LEU A 12 9.38 80.13 17.95
N ALA A 13 9.09 80.55 19.19
CA ALA A 13 9.03 79.65 20.34
C ALA A 13 7.79 78.72 20.32
N LEU A 14 6.64 79.19 19.82
CA LEU A 14 5.45 78.34 19.64
C LEU A 14 5.63 77.33 18.49
N ALA A 15 6.30 77.71 17.40
CA ALA A 15 6.57 76.81 16.27
C ALA A 15 7.59 75.70 16.62
N LEU A 16 8.55 75.98 17.53
CA LEU A 16 9.50 74.96 18.01
C LEU A 16 8.86 73.98 18.99
N MET A 17 7.88 74.40 19.81
CA MET A 17 7.14 73.49 20.70
C MET A 17 6.12 72.60 19.96
N SER A 18 5.60 73.02 18.80
CA SER A 18 4.73 72.15 17.98
C SER A 18 5.48 71.04 17.23
N CYS A 19 6.81 71.11 17.13
CA CYS A 19 7.63 70.06 16.50
C CYS A 19 8.09 68.96 17.48
N VAL A 20 7.87 69.11 18.78
CA VAL A 20 8.17 68.07 19.78
C VAL A 20 6.99 67.11 19.99
N GLY A 21 5.82 67.44 19.43
CA GLY A 21 4.56 66.69 19.61
C GLY A 21 4.16 65.71 18.50
N ILE A 22 5.01 65.43 17.51
CA ILE A 22 4.68 64.48 16.40
C ILE A 22 5.77 63.39 16.24
N ALA A 23 6.51 63.07 17.30
CA ALA A 23 7.46 61.96 17.28
C ALA A 23 7.36 61.09 18.53
N SER A 24 6.15 60.85 19.05
CA SER A 24 5.94 59.94 20.19
C SER A 24 4.78 58.97 20.01
N ALA A 25 4.56 58.52 18.78
CA ALA A 25 3.68 57.38 18.50
C ALA A 25 4.21 56.42 17.41
N ALA A 26 5.35 56.73 16.80
CA ALA A 26 5.98 55.88 15.78
C ALA A 26 7.44 55.62 16.16
N LEU A 27 7.66 54.69 17.08
CA LEU A 27 8.86 53.85 17.27
C LEU A 27 8.82 53.23 18.67
N LEU A 28 7.72 52.55 19.02
CA LEU A 28 7.93 51.26 19.69
C LEU A 28 8.29 50.31 18.55
N GLU A 29 9.55 50.35 18.13
CA GLU A 29 10.16 49.21 17.45
C GLU A 29 9.82 48.01 18.34
N TYR A 30 9.10 47.04 17.79
CA TYR A 30 8.81 45.81 18.49
C TYR A 30 10.07 45.34 19.21
N TYR A 31 10.03 45.20 20.55
CA TYR A 31 11.19 44.77 21.34
C TYR A 31 11.70 43.37 20.92
N GLY A 32 10.92 42.63 20.13
CA GLY A 32 11.37 41.47 19.38
C GLY A 32 10.22 40.90 18.54
N LYS A 33 10.55 40.34 17.37
CA LYS A 33 9.64 39.52 16.56
C LYS A 33 10.26 38.14 16.44
N ILE A 34 9.64 37.14 17.05
CA ILE A 34 10.02 35.74 16.86
C ILE A 34 9.13 35.21 15.75
N ILE A 35 9.75 34.84 14.62
CA ILE A 35 9.09 34.13 13.53
C ILE A 35 9.57 32.69 13.61
N THR A 36 8.63 31.79 13.79
CA THR A 36 8.87 30.35 13.71
C THR A 36 8.13 29.82 12.50
N THR A 37 8.87 29.19 11.59
CA THR A 37 8.30 28.45 10.47
C THR A 37 8.40 26.98 10.80
N VAL A 38 7.28 26.27 10.78
CA VAL A 38 7.23 24.81 10.98
C VAL A 38 6.76 24.19 9.67
N ASN A 39 7.54 23.27 9.12
CA ASN A 39 7.15 22.46 7.97
C ASN A 39 6.51 21.18 8.50
N VAL A 40 5.21 21.01 8.29
CA VAL A 40 4.46 19.83 8.73
C VAL A 40 4.38 18.84 7.55
N LYS A 41 4.79 17.59 7.79
CA LYS A 41 4.64 16.48 6.84
C LYS A 41 3.25 15.84 6.99
N PRO A 42 2.70 15.19 5.94
CA PRO A 42 1.49 14.39 6.08
C PRO A 42 1.68 13.31 7.15
N SER A 43 0.64 13.07 7.95
CA SER A 43 0.63 12.03 8.98
C SER A 43 0.28 10.65 8.40
N ILE A 44 -0.45 10.62 7.29
CA ILE A 44 -0.87 9.39 6.62
C ILE A 44 -0.19 9.31 5.27
N LEU A 45 0.39 8.15 4.97
CA LEU A 45 0.85 7.78 3.64
C LEU A 45 -0.05 6.69 3.05
N LEU A 46 -0.27 6.74 1.74
CA LEU A 46 -0.88 5.68 0.93
C LEU A 46 0.18 5.21 -0.06
N ASP A 47 0.56 3.94 0.00
CA ASP A 47 1.64 3.35 -0.79
C ASP A 47 2.97 4.12 -0.73
N GLY A 48 3.25 4.71 0.43
CA GLY A 48 4.47 5.49 0.69
C GLY A 48 4.42 6.94 0.20
N GLU A 49 3.33 7.34 -0.45
CA GLU A 49 3.09 8.71 -0.93
C GLU A 49 2.08 9.44 -0.02
N ASP A 50 2.04 10.77 -0.09
CA ASP A 50 0.98 11.55 0.59
C ASP A 50 -0.39 11.03 0.12
N TYR A 51 -1.30 10.70 1.04
CA TYR A 51 -2.62 10.13 0.72
C TYR A 51 -3.48 11.00 -0.23
N LYS A 52 -3.09 12.26 -0.45
CA LYS A 52 -3.72 13.17 -1.43
C LYS A 52 -3.20 13.02 -2.86
N THR A 53 -2.09 12.30 -3.05
CA THR A 53 -1.51 12.02 -4.36
C THR A 53 -2.30 10.88 -4.99
N PRO A 54 -3.02 11.10 -6.11
CA PRO A 54 -3.79 10.04 -6.74
C PRO A 54 -2.88 8.92 -7.27
N ILE A 55 -3.25 7.68 -6.97
CA ILE A 55 -2.70 6.48 -7.61
C ILE A 55 -3.62 6.15 -8.77
N THR A 56 -3.05 5.99 -9.97
CA THR A 56 -3.82 5.71 -11.20
C THR A 56 -3.47 4.33 -11.71
N GLU A 57 -4.48 3.51 -11.91
CA GLU A 57 -4.36 2.14 -12.40
C GLU A 57 -5.22 2.00 -13.66
N GLU A 58 -4.68 1.34 -14.68
CA GLU A 58 -5.41 1.02 -15.90
C GLU A 58 -5.79 -0.47 -15.88
N LEU A 59 -7.08 -0.74 -15.74
CA LEU A 59 -7.63 -2.10 -15.79
C LEU A 59 -8.23 -2.33 -17.19
N THR A 60 -7.70 -3.31 -17.92
CA THR A 60 -8.17 -3.64 -19.29
C THR A 60 -8.50 -5.11 -19.40
N ASP A 61 -9.78 -5.45 -19.47
CA ASP A 61 -10.24 -6.84 -19.65
C ASP A 61 -11.75 -6.93 -19.99
N VAL A 62 -12.30 -8.14 -20.02
CA VAL A 62 -13.71 -8.45 -20.28
C VAL A 62 -14.57 -8.41 -19.01
N CYS A 63 -15.81 -7.95 -19.13
CA CYS A 63 -16.80 -7.93 -18.04
C CYS A 63 -17.08 -9.32 -17.44
N GLY A 64 -17.47 -9.37 -16.16
CA GLY A 64 -17.74 -10.61 -15.43
C GLY A 64 -16.59 -11.11 -14.54
N ILE A 65 -15.53 -10.32 -14.41
CA ILE A 65 -14.35 -10.62 -13.61
C ILE A 65 -14.28 -9.72 -12.37
N VAL A 66 -13.35 -10.06 -11.48
CA VAL A 66 -12.97 -9.25 -10.34
C VAL A 66 -11.50 -8.89 -10.50
N PHE A 67 -11.18 -7.61 -10.40
CA PHE A 67 -9.81 -7.13 -10.29
C PHE A 67 -9.51 -6.79 -8.84
N SER A 68 -8.30 -7.07 -8.37
CA SER A 68 -7.91 -6.84 -6.99
C SER A 68 -6.50 -6.25 -6.92
N GLN A 69 -6.38 -5.07 -6.32
CA GLN A 69 -5.10 -4.35 -6.20
C GLN A 69 -4.72 -4.17 -4.72
N PRO A 70 -3.54 -4.65 -4.30
CA PRO A 70 -3.06 -4.47 -2.94
C PRO A 70 -2.48 -3.06 -2.74
N HIS A 71 -2.75 -2.48 -1.59
CA HIS A 71 -2.30 -1.16 -1.15
C HIS A 71 -1.96 -1.21 0.35
N TYR A 72 -1.31 -0.16 0.85
CA TYR A 72 -1.10 0.01 2.29
C TYR A 72 -1.25 1.46 2.75
N LEU A 73 -1.76 1.63 3.97
CA LEU A 73 -1.80 2.90 4.69
C LEU A 73 -0.80 2.87 5.85
N GLU A 74 -0.07 3.97 6.07
CA GLU A 74 0.85 4.12 7.20
C GLU A 74 0.54 5.38 8.01
N ASN A 75 0.43 5.26 9.33
CA ASN A 75 0.30 6.40 10.23
C ASN A 75 1.66 6.78 10.84
N LEU A 76 2.28 7.82 10.29
CA LEU A 76 3.55 8.38 10.77
C LEU A 76 3.39 9.31 11.99
N ALA A 77 2.16 9.61 12.42
CA ALA A 77 1.93 10.44 13.59
C ALA A 77 2.09 9.66 14.90
N ASN A 78 2.35 10.39 15.98
CA ASN A 78 2.36 9.85 17.34
C ASN A 78 0.97 9.87 18.00
N ILE A 79 -0.09 10.06 17.22
CA ILE A 79 -1.49 10.06 17.66
C ILE A 79 -2.32 9.19 16.70
N PRO A 80 -3.39 8.54 17.20
CA PRO A 80 -4.27 7.74 16.34
C PRO A 80 -4.95 8.61 15.28
N ALA A 81 -5.15 8.04 14.09
CA ALA A 81 -5.86 8.67 12.99
C ALA A 81 -7.15 7.89 12.70
N LYS A 82 -8.28 8.60 12.64
CA LYS A 82 -9.57 8.01 12.24
C LYS A 82 -9.80 8.27 10.76
N MET A 83 -10.05 7.21 10.02
CA MET A 83 -10.19 7.24 8.56
C MET A 83 -11.41 6.42 8.14
N GLU A 84 -11.92 6.68 6.94
CA GLU A 84 -12.87 5.80 6.25
C GLU A 84 -12.58 5.77 4.75
N PHE A 85 -13.00 4.69 4.10
CA PHE A 85 -12.96 4.58 2.64
C PHE A 85 -14.28 5.02 2.03
N THR A 86 -14.21 5.82 0.97
CA THR A 86 -15.32 6.19 0.11
C THR A 86 -14.94 5.92 -1.35
N TYR A 87 -15.92 5.75 -2.24
CA TYR A 87 -15.63 5.71 -3.67
C TYR A 87 -16.70 6.41 -4.52
N GLU A 88 -16.30 6.81 -5.71
CA GLU A 88 -17.18 7.27 -6.78
C GLU A 88 -16.89 6.48 -8.06
N VAL A 89 -17.94 6.17 -8.82
CA VAL A 89 -17.83 5.54 -10.14
C VAL A 89 -18.44 6.48 -11.17
N ILE A 90 -17.63 6.90 -12.13
CA ILE A 90 -18.00 7.81 -13.21
C ILE A 90 -17.89 7.08 -14.54
N ASN A 91 -18.93 7.10 -15.36
CA ASN A 91 -18.87 6.52 -16.72
C ASN A 91 -18.16 7.43 -17.72
N GLU A 92 -17.97 6.95 -18.95
CA GLU A 92 -17.33 7.68 -20.05
C GLU A 92 -17.99 9.02 -20.42
N THR A 93 -19.24 9.26 -20.00
CA THR A 93 -19.95 10.54 -20.22
C THR A 93 -19.74 11.54 -19.08
N GLY A 94 -18.99 11.17 -18.04
CA GLY A 94 -18.76 12.00 -16.86
C GLY A 94 -19.92 11.95 -15.85
N GLN A 95 -20.80 10.95 -15.93
CA GLN A 95 -21.95 10.81 -15.02
C GLN A 95 -21.70 9.71 -13.98
N PRO A 96 -22.16 9.88 -12.73
CA PRO A 96 -22.14 8.81 -11.74
C PRO A 96 -22.92 7.59 -12.23
N ASP A 97 -22.27 6.42 -12.24
CA ASP A 97 -22.86 5.16 -12.71
C ASP A 97 -22.16 3.95 -12.08
N ASP A 98 -22.70 3.46 -10.97
CA ASP A 98 -22.23 2.29 -10.25
C ASP A 98 -22.92 0.99 -10.71
N ARG A 99 -23.75 1.03 -11.76
CA ARG A 99 -24.60 -0.11 -12.13
C ARG A 99 -23.75 -1.30 -12.55
N GLY A 100 -23.76 -2.33 -11.71
CA GLY A 100 -23.01 -3.56 -11.94
C GLY A 100 -21.52 -3.45 -11.64
N ILE A 101 -21.07 -2.37 -10.99
CA ILE A 101 -19.71 -2.23 -10.47
C ILE A 101 -19.79 -2.26 -8.95
N THR A 102 -19.07 -3.17 -8.31
CA THR A 102 -18.96 -3.23 -6.85
C THR A 102 -17.52 -3.05 -6.44
N VAL A 103 -17.26 -2.09 -5.54
CA VAL A 103 -15.95 -1.88 -4.92
C VAL A 103 -15.98 -2.46 -3.51
N THR A 104 -15.00 -3.26 -3.15
CA THR A 104 -14.86 -3.81 -1.79
C THR A 104 -13.43 -3.68 -1.30
N TYR A 105 -13.30 -3.43 0.00
CA TYR A 105 -12.02 -3.32 0.69
C TYR A 105 -11.82 -4.54 1.58
N TRP A 106 -10.64 -5.14 1.56
CA TRP A 106 -10.29 -6.31 2.37
C TRP A 106 -9.00 -6.03 3.09
N LYS A 107 -8.94 -6.26 4.40
CA LYS A 107 -7.68 -6.27 5.13
C LYS A 107 -6.84 -7.44 4.58
N LEU A 108 -5.57 -7.18 4.29
CA LEU A 108 -4.58 -8.23 4.15
C LEU A 108 -4.00 -8.42 5.56
N ASP A 109 -3.97 -9.66 6.04
CA ASP A 109 -3.43 -9.89 7.36
C ASP A 109 -1.97 -9.46 7.40
N GLU A 110 -1.62 -8.65 8.40
CA GLU A 110 -0.29 -8.07 8.52
C GLU A 110 0.70 -9.25 8.59
N PRO A 111 1.69 -9.31 7.68
CA PRO A 111 2.76 -10.27 7.87
C PRO A 111 3.39 -9.92 9.22
N GLU A 112 3.45 -10.89 10.16
CA GLU A 112 4.39 -10.76 11.27
C GLU A 112 5.73 -10.44 10.60
N GLU A 113 6.26 -9.23 10.86
CA GLU A 113 7.44 -8.60 10.23
C GLU A 113 8.12 -9.54 9.24
N PRO A 114 7.96 -9.34 7.91
CA PRO A 114 8.27 -10.35 6.91
C PRO A 114 9.65 -10.89 7.22
N VAL A 115 9.70 -12.13 7.74
CA VAL A 115 10.96 -12.79 8.02
C VAL A 115 11.63 -12.82 6.66
N PRO A 116 12.70 -12.03 6.42
CA PRO A 116 13.29 -11.95 5.10
C PRO A 116 13.56 -13.39 4.71
N SER A 117 13.08 -13.85 3.56
CA SER A 117 13.29 -15.26 3.20
C SER A 117 14.79 -15.47 3.17
N GLU A 118 15.33 -16.11 4.21
CA GLU A 118 16.77 -16.12 4.41
C GLU A 118 17.36 -17.00 3.31
N THR A 119 18.15 -16.39 2.43
CA THR A 119 18.90 -17.16 1.44
C THR A 119 20.01 -17.92 2.15
N ASN A 120 20.22 -19.17 1.73
CA ASN A 120 21.28 -20.03 2.26
C ASN A 120 21.79 -20.94 1.13
N GLU A 121 22.72 -21.84 1.44
CA GLU A 121 23.32 -22.72 0.42
C GLU A 121 22.29 -23.65 -0.26
N VAL A 122 21.19 -23.99 0.41
CA VAL A 122 20.13 -24.87 -0.09
C VAL A 122 19.05 -24.10 -0.85
N THR A 123 18.71 -22.90 -0.37
CA THR A 123 17.75 -21.97 -0.98
C THR A 123 18.44 -20.64 -1.30
N PRO A 124 19.22 -20.56 -2.39
CA PRO A 124 20.07 -19.40 -2.69
C PRO A 124 19.32 -18.20 -3.27
N SER A 125 18.02 -18.33 -3.55
CA SER A 125 17.20 -17.29 -4.17
C SER A 125 15.93 -16.97 -3.36
N THR A 126 15.21 -15.93 -3.77
CA THR A 126 13.85 -15.59 -3.33
C THR A 126 12.87 -15.66 -4.51
N ASN A 127 11.56 -15.66 -4.23
CA ASN A 127 10.56 -15.62 -5.30
C ASN A 127 10.69 -14.36 -6.19
N GLU A 128 10.99 -13.20 -5.58
CA GLU A 128 11.18 -11.92 -6.29
C GLU A 128 12.42 -11.95 -7.18
N GLN A 129 13.51 -12.54 -6.70
CA GLN A 129 14.72 -12.74 -7.50
C GLN A 129 14.45 -13.66 -8.69
N ASN A 130 13.65 -14.71 -8.49
CA ASN A 130 13.26 -15.61 -9.57
C ASN A 130 12.41 -14.90 -10.63
N ILE A 131 11.46 -14.04 -10.21
CA ILE A 131 10.69 -13.19 -11.13
C ILE A 131 11.65 -12.32 -11.95
N ALA A 132 12.59 -11.62 -11.29
CA ALA A 132 13.53 -10.72 -11.95
C ALA A 132 14.46 -11.43 -12.95
N ASN A 133 14.83 -12.68 -12.68
CA ASN A 133 15.71 -13.49 -13.52
C ASN A 133 14.97 -14.35 -14.56
N ASN A 134 13.63 -14.27 -14.61
CA ASN A 134 12.79 -15.15 -15.43
C ASN A 134 13.09 -16.65 -15.18
N TRP A 135 13.16 -17.01 -13.89
CA TRP A 135 13.28 -18.37 -13.38
C TRP A 135 11.91 -18.89 -12.91
N ALA A 136 11.85 -20.12 -12.39
CA ALA A 136 10.61 -20.67 -11.87
C ALA A 136 10.13 -19.89 -10.62
N HIS A 137 8.88 -19.41 -10.63
CA HIS A 137 8.36 -18.50 -9.60
C HIS A 137 6.85 -18.65 -9.41
N VAL A 138 6.33 -17.95 -8.41
CA VAL A 138 4.91 -17.86 -8.09
C VAL A 138 4.43 -16.42 -8.29
N ILE A 139 3.34 -16.26 -9.03
CA ILE A 139 2.61 -15.00 -9.17
C ILE A 139 1.38 -15.07 -8.27
N VAL A 140 1.19 -14.05 -7.44
CA VAL A 140 0.02 -13.88 -6.58
C VAL A 140 -1.00 -13.01 -7.28
N SER A 141 -2.28 -13.39 -7.22
CA SER A 141 -3.41 -12.57 -7.65
C SER A 141 -4.56 -12.77 -6.67
N TYR A 142 -5.32 -11.71 -6.44
CA TYR A 142 -6.56 -11.76 -5.66
C TYR A 142 -7.78 -11.62 -6.57
N ASP A 143 -7.59 -11.75 -7.89
CA ASP A 143 -8.65 -11.62 -8.87
C ASP A 143 -9.59 -12.81 -8.76
N GLY A 144 -10.85 -12.56 -8.48
CA GLY A 144 -11.90 -13.59 -8.47
C GLY A 144 -11.78 -14.61 -7.33
N VAL A 145 -11.10 -14.26 -6.23
CA VAL A 145 -11.07 -15.07 -5.00
C VAL A 145 -11.98 -14.48 -3.92
N ASN A 146 -12.33 -15.27 -2.91
CA ASN A 146 -13.15 -14.86 -1.77
C ASN A 146 -12.29 -14.58 -0.53
N ALA A 147 -12.93 -14.15 0.55
CA ALA A 147 -12.30 -14.10 1.87
C ALA A 147 -11.74 -15.47 2.26
N GLY A 148 -10.54 -15.50 2.83
CA GLY A 148 -9.81 -16.71 3.17
C GLY A 148 -9.19 -17.42 1.97
N GLU A 149 -9.14 -16.79 0.78
CA GLU A 149 -8.57 -17.38 -0.43
C GLU A 149 -7.47 -16.51 -1.05
N VAL A 150 -6.55 -17.18 -1.75
CA VAL A 150 -5.55 -16.56 -2.63
C VAL A 150 -5.42 -17.36 -3.93
N LYS A 151 -5.21 -16.67 -5.06
CA LYS A 151 -4.94 -17.30 -6.36
C LYS A 151 -3.45 -17.24 -6.64
N LEU A 152 -2.85 -18.41 -6.81
CA LEU A 152 -1.43 -18.57 -7.13
C LEU A 152 -1.27 -19.11 -8.55
N THR A 153 -0.40 -18.49 -9.33
CA THR A 153 0.05 -19.02 -10.61
C THR A 153 1.51 -19.43 -10.49
N PHE A 154 1.75 -20.74 -10.50
CA PHE A 154 3.08 -21.33 -10.58
C PHE A 154 3.57 -21.24 -12.02
N VAL A 155 4.78 -20.73 -12.22
CA VAL A 155 5.35 -20.43 -13.53
C VAL A 155 6.70 -21.15 -13.65
N GLN A 156 6.89 -21.90 -14.73
CA GLN A 156 8.14 -22.51 -15.15
C GLN A 156 8.44 -22.10 -16.59
N PRO A 157 9.26 -21.05 -16.81
CA PRO A 157 9.58 -20.57 -18.15
C PRO A 157 10.57 -21.48 -18.91
N ARG A 158 11.18 -22.48 -18.26
CA ARG A 158 12.27 -23.31 -18.81
C ARG A 158 11.91 -24.79 -18.90
N ASP A 159 12.55 -25.53 -19.82
CA ASP A 159 12.19 -26.92 -20.17
C ASP A 159 12.76 -28.00 -19.21
N PHE A 160 12.58 -27.81 -17.90
CA PHE A 160 12.92 -28.80 -16.87
C PHE A 160 11.95 -28.71 -15.68
N TYR A 161 12.03 -29.67 -14.76
CA TYR A 161 11.12 -29.74 -13.63
C TYR A 161 11.32 -28.58 -12.64
N ALA A 162 10.26 -27.87 -12.29
CA ALA A 162 10.19 -27.01 -11.11
C ALA A 162 9.06 -27.48 -10.22
N CYS A 163 9.33 -27.76 -8.94
CA CYS A 163 8.33 -28.27 -8.02
C CYS A 163 8.18 -27.35 -6.82
N PHE A 164 6.97 -26.81 -6.68
CA PHE A 164 6.60 -25.86 -5.64
C PHE A 164 5.86 -26.59 -4.54
N GLU A 165 6.41 -26.60 -3.33
CA GLU A 165 5.71 -27.06 -2.13
C GLU A 165 4.87 -25.91 -1.57
N TYR A 166 3.70 -26.22 -1.04
CA TYR A 166 2.85 -25.25 -0.37
C TYR A 166 2.25 -25.84 0.92
N ARG A 167 1.95 -24.95 1.87
CA ARG A 167 1.17 -25.24 3.07
C ARG A 167 0.38 -24.01 3.51
N THR A 168 -0.59 -24.20 4.39
CA THR A 168 -1.44 -23.10 4.91
C THR A 168 -1.15 -22.86 6.38
N ASP A 169 -1.12 -21.61 6.80
CA ASP A 169 -1.10 -21.20 8.22
C ASP A 169 0.03 -21.85 9.05
N GLY A 170 1.17 -22.16 8.42
CA GLY A 170 2.28 -22.86 9.07
C GLY A 170 1.96 -24.30 9.50
N ASP A 171 0.89 -24.90 8.97
CA ASP A 171 0.39 -26.22 9.39
C ASP A 171 1.34 -27.35 8.96
N THR A 172 2.24 -27.72 9.86
CA THR A 172 3.16 -28.85 9.69
C THR A 172 2.45 -30.21 9.59
N SER A 173 1.17 -30.32 9.95
CA SER A 173 0.40 -31.56 9.82
C SER A 173 0.04 -31.89 8.36
N GLN A 174 0.17 -30.92 7.45
CA GLN A 174 -0.02 -31.12 6.00
C GLN A 174 1.09 -31.93 5.34
N MET A 175 2.19 -32.21 6.06
CA MET A 175 3.30 -33.04 5.58
C MET A 175 2.79 -34.39 5.04
N ILE A 176 3.12 -34.69 3.78
CA ILE A 176 2.72 -35.91 3.07
C ILE A 176 3.77 -37.02 3.14
N SER A 177 5.03 -36.68 3.44
CA SER A 177 6.13 -37.63 3.62
C SER A 177 7.20 -37.05 4.56
N PRO A 178 7.85 -37.86 5.42
CA PRO A 178 8.96 -37.39 6.24
C PRO A 178 10.24 -37.12 5.43
N ASP A 179 10.34 -37.72 4.24
CA ASP A 179 11.49 -37.56 3.35
C ASP A 179 11.13 -36.59 2.22
N ASN A 180 11.94 -35.54 2.06
CA ASN A 180 11.86 -34.60 0.93
C ASN A 180 12.72 -35.12 -0.26
N TYR A 181 12.33 -34.76 -1.48
CA TYR A 181 13.12 -35.09 -2.68
C TYR A 181 14.48 -34.39 -2.69
N ASN A 182 14.60 -33.24 -2.02
CA ASN A 182 15.87 -32.65 -1.67
C ASN A 182 16.29 -33.13 -0.27
N THR A 183 17.32 -33.98 -0.20
CA THR A 183 17.81 -34.55 1.06
C THR A 183 18.42 -33.53 2.03
N GLU A 184 18.68 -32.29 1.58
CA GLU A 184 19.13 -31.19 2.43
C GLU A 184 17.99 -30.55 3.21
N ILE A 185 16.74 -30.81 2.80
CA ILE A 185 15.52 -30.37 3.47
C ILE A 185 15.06 -31.46 4.44
N THR A 186 15.04 -31.12 5.73
CA THR A 186 14.81 -32.08 6.82
C THR A 186 13.45 -31.92 7.50
N ASP A 187 12.63 -30.96 7.06
CA ASP A 187 11.30 -30.68 7.63
C ASP A 187 10.16 -31.44 6.93
N GLY A 188 10.50 -32.39 6.06
CA GLY A 188 9.57 -33.24 5.33
C GLY A 188 9.18 -32.70 3.95
N LEU A 189 8.27 -33.43 3.31
CA LEU A 189 7.66 -33.09 2.04
C LEU A 189 6.21 -32.66 2.28
N TYR A 190 5.86 -31.50 1.76
CA TYR A 190 4.51 -30.93 1.81
C TYR A 190 3.78 -31.14 0.48
N PRO A 191 2.46 -30.86 0.38
CA PRO A 191 1.75 -30.85 -0.89
C PRO A 191 2.49 -29.99 -1.91
N TYR A 192 2.57 -30.46 -3.15
CA TYR A 192 3.38 -29.79 -4.17
C TYR A 192 2.76 -29.83 -5.56
N VAL A 193 3.20 -28.89 -6.40
CA VAL A 193 2.88 -28.81 -7.83
C VAL A 193 4.18 -28.85 -8.60
N CYS A 194 4.35 -29.84 -9.47
CA CYS A 194 5.48 -29.89 -10.39
C CYS A 194 5.07 -29.44 -11.78
N LEU A 195 5.88 -28.56 -12.37
CA LEU A 195 5.74 -28.11 -13.74
C LEU A 195 6.90 -28.64 -14.57
N TYR A 196 6.58 -29.24 -15.70
CA TYR A 196 7.50 -29.61 -16.77
C TYR A 196 6.85 -29.24 -18.10
N PRO A 197 7.28 -28.15 -18.76
CA PRO A 197 6.53 -27.59 -19.88
C PRO A 197 6.16 -28.55 -21.01
N PRO A 198 7.01 -29.53 -21.40
CA PRO A 198 6.64 -30.51 -22.40
C PRO A 198 5.42 -31.38 -22.05
N GLU A 199 5.07 -31.52 -20.78
CA GLU A 199 3.99 -32.41 -20.32
C GLU A 199 2.85 -31.66 -19.62
N THR A 200 3.16 -30.73 -18.72
CA THR A 200 2.17 -30.03 -17.88
C THR A 200 1.91 -28.58 -18.30
N GLY A 201 2.67 -28.07 -19.27
CA GLY A 201 2.66 -26.67 -19.65
C GLY A 201 3.54 -25.80 -18.73
N HIS A 202 3.73 -24.54 -19.14
CA HIS A 202 4.58 -23.58 -18.45
C HIS A 202 3.96 -23.02 -17.17
N ASN A 203 2.63 -23.02 -17.05
CA ASN A 203 1.93 -22.37 -15.96
C ASN A 203 0.82 -23.28 -15.40
N VAL A 204 0.64 -23.26 -14.08
CA VAL A 204 -0.50 -23.87 -13.39
C VAL A 204 -1.07 -22.85 -12.42
N THR A 205 -2.39 -22.60 -12.49
CA THR A 205 -3.08 -21.69 -11.58
C THR A 205 -3.93 -22.48 -10.60
N MET A 206 -3.86 -22.13 -9.32
CA MET A 206 -4.65 -22.72 -8.25
C MET A 206 -5.25 -21.62 -7.36
N ILE A 207 -6.40 -21.92 -6.75
CA ILE A 207 -6.95 -21.13 -5.65
C ILE A 207 -6.76 -21.98 -4.39
N LEU A 208 -6.13 -21.40 -3.38
CA LEU A 208 -5.89 -22.02 -2.10
C LEU A 208 -6.67 -21.26 -1.04
N SER A 209 -7.20 -22.00 -0.06
CA SER A 209 -7.88 -21.43 1.09
C SER A 209 -7.02 -21.61 2.34
N ALA A 210 -6.95 -20.58 3.18
CA ALA A 210 -6.24 -20.57 4.45
C ALA A 210 -6.97 -19.66 5.45
N ASP A 211 -6.60 -19.72 6.72
CA ASP A 211 -7.17 -18.83 7.73
C ASP A 211 -6.52 -17.44 7.67
N GLU A 212 -5.18 -17.38 7.53
CA GLU A 212 -4.38 -16.15 7.50
C GLU A 212 -3.46 -16.09 6.28
N TYR A 213 -2.78 -17.20 5.93
CA TYR A 213 -1.81 -17.18 4.83
C TYR A 213 -1.52 -18.55 4.22
N VAL A 214 -0.99 -18.51 2.99
CA VAL A 214 -0.34 -19.65 2.32
C VAL A 214 1.16 -19.41 2.29
N GLU A 215 1.96 -20.44 2.51
CA GLU A 215 3.39 -20.40 2.26
C GLU A 215 3.74 -21.26 1.05
N VAL A 216 4.64 -20.76 0.21
CA VAL A 216 5.17 -21.52 -0.92
C VAL A 216 6.69 -21.52 -0.88
N ARG A 217 7.30 -22.67 -1.19
CA ARG A 217 8.75 -22.78 -1.42
C ARG A 217 9.03 -23.59 -2.67
N MET A 218 10.25 -23.49 -3.18
CA MET A 218 10.74 -24.35 -4.25
C MET A 218 12.11 -24.87 -3.87
N VAL A 219 12.20 -26.12 -3.42
CA VAL A 219 13.44 -26.71 -2.90
C VAL A 219 13.90 -27.95 -3.66
N PHE A 220 13.13 -28.41 -4.64
CA PHE A 220 13.52 -29.48 -5.55
C PHE A 220 13.02 -29.23 -6.98
N GLY A 221 13.73 -29.77 -7.96
CA GLY A 221 13.57 -29.46 -9.37
C GLY A 221 14.85 -29.75 -10.14
N GLY A 222 14.90 -29.30 -11.40
CA GLY A 222 16.04 -29.46 -12.30
C GLY A 222 17.22 -28.56 -11.94
N GLU A 223 16.95 -27.36 -11.44
CA GLU A 223 17.98 -26.36 -11.11
C GLU A 223 18.03 -26.06 -9.60
N THR A 224 19.21 -25.69 -9.12
CA THR A 224 19.46 -25.43 -7.69
C THR A 224 19.55 -23.95 -7.36
N ASP A 225 19.95 -23.12 -8.33
CA ASP A 225 20.17 -21.68 -8.18
C ASP A 225 18.88 -20.87 -8.04
N GLU A 226 17.75 -21.42 -8.50
CA GLU A 226 16.43 -20.83 -8.36
C GLU A 226 15.68 -21.28 -7.10
N ARG A 227 16.26 -22.15 -6.26
CA ARG A 227 15.54 -22.63 -5.07
C ARG A 227 15.33 -21.49 -4.06
N PHE A 228 14.13 -21.39 -3.52
CA PHE A 228 13.76 -20.40 -2.50
C PHE A 228 13.00 -21.07 -1.36
N ASN A 229 13.14 -20.49 -0.16
CA ASN A 229 12.51 -20.99 1.06
C ASN A 229 11.03 -20.53 1.16
N TRP A 230 10.34 -20.92 2.23
CA TRP A 230 8.97 -20.52 2.50
C TRP A 230 8.77 -19.01 2.33
N THR A 231 7.93 -18.67 1.37
CA THR A 231 7.47 -17.31 1.05
C THR A 231 6.02 -17.22 1.50
N ARG A 232 5.74 -16.40 2.50
CA ARG A 232 4.39 -16.15 3.01
C ARG A 232 3.61 -15.28 2.03
N ILE A 233 2.36 -15.67 1.80
CA ILE A 233 1.41 -15.01 0.91
C ILE A 233 0.07 -14.95 1.66
N ASP A 234 -0.31 -13.75 2.09
CA ASP A 234 -1.55 -13.57 2.85
C ASP A 234 -2.78 -13.88 1.98
N VAL A 235 -3.86 -14.35 2.61
CA VAL A 235 -5.16 -14.48 1.94
C VAL A 235 -5.97 -13.20 2.09
N LEU A 236 -7.06 -13.04 1.32
CA LEU A 236 -7.99 -11.95 1.57
C LEU A 236 -8.61 -12.12 2.97
N GLY A 237 -8.27 -11.22 3.90
CA GLY A 237 -8.70 -11.31 5.28
C GLY A 237 -10.12 -10.76 5.51
N THR A 238 -10.28 -9.89 6.50
CA THR A 238 -11.59 -9.34 6.87
C THR A 238 -12.01 -8.19 5.97
N LYS A 239 -13.28 -8.19 5.53
CA LYS A 239 -13.85 -7.08 4.77
C LYS A 239 -13.84 -5.79 5.62
N ILE A 240 -13.25 -4.73 5.08
CA ILE A 240 -13.35 -3.37 5.65
C ILE A 240 -14.64 -2.75 5.11
N PRO A 241 -15.64 -2.43 5.96
CA PRO A 241 -16.89 -1.86 5.48
C PRO A 241 -16.66 -0.43 4.94
N GLU A 242 -17.28 -0.12 3.81
CA GLU A 242 -17.30 1.23 3.25
C GLU A 242 -18.00 2.21 4.20
N ALA A 243 -17.56 3.48 4.19
CA ALA A 243 -18.13 4.56 5.01
C ALA A 243 -18.26 4.20 6.50
N THR A 244 -17.38 3.31 6.96
CA THR A 244 -17.29 2.88 8.35
C THR A 244 -15.93 3.28 8.88
N PRO A 245 -15.88 4.17 9.89
CA PRO A 245 -14.63 4.63 10.44
C PRO A 245 -13.80 3.50 11.04
N PHE A 246 -12.51 3.50 10.74
CA PHE A 246 -11.48 2.70 11.39
C PHE A 246 -10.38 3.60 11.97
N THR A 247 -9.60 3.06 12.91
CA THR A 247 -8.49 3.79 13.55
C THR A 247 -7.18 3.16 13.12
N LEU A 248 -6.23 3.98 12.69
CA LEU A 248 -4.82 3.64 12.56
C LEU A 248 -4.08 4.19 13.78
N GLU A 249 -3.57 3.31 14.63
CA GLU A 249 -2.77 3.66 15.80
C GLU A 249 -1.42 4.29 15.39
N PRO A 250 -0.72 4.97 16.32
CA PRO A 250 0.58 5.55 16.05
C PRO A 250 1.60 4.52 15.52
N GLY A 251 2.14 4.77 14.33
CA GLY A 251 3.10 3.87 13.67
C GLY A 251 2.47 2.62 13.04
N GLU A 252 1.14 2.46 13.10
CA GLU A 252 0.46 1.31 12.51
C GLU A 252 0.46 1.39 10.98
N ARG A 253 0.59 0.21 10.36
CA ARG A 253 0.40 -0.02 8.94
C ARG A 253 -0.84 -0.89 8.73
N LEU A 254 -1.69 -0.51 7.77
CA LEU A 254 -2.81 -1.32 7.32
C LEU A 254 -2.56 -1.72 5.86
N ASP A 255 -2.21 -2.98 5.64
CA ASP A 255 -2.25 -3.60 4.31
C ASP A 255 -3.69 -3.99 3.96
N PHE A 256 -4.12 -3.64 2.75
CA PHE A 256 -5.47 -3.92 2.29
C PHE A 256 -5.50 -4.15 0.77
N CYS A 257 -6.61 -4.69 0.29
CA CYS A 257 -6.85 -4.90 -1.13
C CYS A 257 -8.16 -4.21 -1.53
N ILE A 258 -8.13 -3.48 -2.66
CA ILE A 258 -9.32 -2.94 -3.31
C ILE A 258 -9.72 -3.93 -4.41
N CYS A 259 -10.91 -4.52 -4.28
CA CYS A 259 -11.46 -5.41 -5.29
C CYS A 259 -12.61 -4.74 -6.05
N TYR A 260 -12.49 -4.70 -7.37
CA TYR A 260 -13.47 -4.19 -8.32
C TYR A 260 -14.16 -5.36 -9.03
N ARG A 261 -15.45 -5.56 -8.75
CA ARG A 261 -16.27 -6.58 -9.43
C ARG A 261 -17.12 -5.93 -10.51
N PHE A 262 -17.00 -6.42 -11.73
CA PHE A 262 -17.81 -5.98 -12.87
C PHE A 262 -18.83 -7.05 -13.26
N GLU A 263 -20.12 -6.73 -13.25
CA GLU A 263 -21.15 -7.63 -13.77
C GLU A 263 -20.98 -7.84 -15.29
N THR A 264 -21.49 -8.97 -15.78
CA THR A 264 -21.39 -9.38 -17.20
C THR A 264 -22.00 -8.41 -18.22
N ARG A 265 -22.74 -7.38 -17.77
CA ARG A 265 -23.46 -6.42 -18.63
C ARG A 265 -22.88 -5.01 -18.61
N VAL A 266 -21.82 -4.77 -17.85
CA VAL A 266 -21.16 -3.46 -17.79
C VAL A 266 -20.31 -3.28 -19.04
N VAL A 267 -20.61 -2.28 -19.86
CA VAL A 267 -19.90 -1.99 -21.11
C VAL A 267 -19.61 -0.50 -21.18
N GLY A 268 -18.38 -0.13 -21.53
CA GLY A 268 -17.92 1.25 -21.64
C GLY A 268 -16.69 1.50 -20.77
N ASN A 269 -16.14 2.71 -20.84
CA ASN A 269 -15.06 3.11 -19.94
C ASN A 269 -15.64 3.68 -18.64
N TYR A 270 -15.00 3.35 -17.53
CA TYR A 270 -15.35 3.84 -16.20
C TYR A 270 -14.11 4.36 -15.49
N THR A 271 -14.28 5.44 -14.73
CA THR A 271 -13.30 5.94 -13.77
C THR A 271 -13.83 5.64 -12.39
N ILE A 272 -13.11 4.83 -11.63
CA ILE A 272 -13.40 4.54 -10.22
C ILE A 272 -12.40 5.33 -9.41
N THR A 273 -12.88 6.15 -8.47
CA THR A 273 -12.04 6.93 -7.57
C THR A 273 -12.34 6.47 -6.15
N THR A 274 -11.35 5.87 -5.50
CA THR A 274 -11.38 5.54 -4.08
C THR A 274 -10.67 6.66 -3.32
N GLU A 275 -11.29 7.19 -2.27
CA GLU A 275 -10.68 8.16 -1.36
C GLU A 275 -10.56 7.57 0.04
N VAL A 276 -9.45 7.92 0.71
CA VAL A 276 -9.27 7.70 2.15
C VAL A 276 -9.42 9.04 2.84
N VAL A 277 -10.50 9.22 3.58
CA VAL A 277 -10.87 10.51 4.17
C VAL A 277 -10.83 10.44 5.71
N PRO A 278 -10.52 11.55 6.40
CA PRO A 278 -10.68 11.62 7.85
C PRO A 278 -12.15 11.43 8.25
N ALA A 279 -12.39 10.57 9.24
CA ALA A 279 -13.72 10.25 9.78
C ALA A 279 -14.09 11.02 11.06
#